data_AF-A0A1G4HJN6-F1
#
_entry.id   AF-A0A1G4HJN6-F1
#
_cell.length_a   1.000
_cell.length_b   1.000
_cell.length_c   1.000
_cell.angle_alpha   90.00
_cell.angle_beta   90.00
_cell.angle_gamma   90.00
#
_symmetry.space_group_name_H-M   'P 1'
#
loop_
_entity.id
_entity.type
_entity.pdbx_description
1 polymer ?
#
loop_
_entity_poly.entity_id
_entity_poly.type
_entity_poly.pdbx_seq_one_letter_code
_entity_poly.pdbx_strand_id
1 'polypeptide(L)'
;MKMNNIKNMKALYRHILSEASKFENVNYSVYFTNKAKETFREFFSSNHANQSDEKLKAFEKDCREYLNMLRRQTVVHNMYHVDKPLVTK
;
A
#
# COMPACT_ATOMS: atom_id res chain seq x y z
N MET A 1 -9.54 20.78 8.76
CA MET A 1 -8.84 20.35 7.52
C MET A 1 -8.02 19.05 7.73
N LYS A 2 -7.11 18.99 8.72
CA LYS A 2 -6.32 17.78 9.06
C LYS A 2 -7.11 16.47 9.23
N MET A 3 -8.28 16.51 9.88
CA MET A 3 -9.09 15.30 10.15
C MET A 3 -9.62 14.64 8.86
N ASN A 4 -9.94 15.42 7.83
CA ASN A 4 -10.36 14.90 6.52
C ASN A 4 -9.18 14.23 5.80
N ASN A 5 -7.98 14.79 5.92
CA ASN A 5 -6.76 14.20 5.32
C ASN A 5 -6.47 12.82 5.92
N ILE A 6 -6.59 12.67 7.25
CA ILE A 6 -6.39 11.38 7.92
C ILE A 6 -7.43 10.35 7.48
N LYS A 7 -8.71 10.75 7.35
CA LYS A 7 -9.76 9.86 6.84
C LYS A 7 -9.47 9.38 5.41
N ASN A 8 -9.04 10.29 4.54
CA ASN A 8 -8.63 9.97 3.18
C ASN A 8 -7.41 9.03 3.16
N MET A 9 -6.44 9.24 4.05
CA MET A 9 -5.27 8.34 4.20
C MET A 9 -5.67 6.94 4.65
N LYS A 10 -6.61 6.81 5.60
CA LYS A 10 -7.13 5.50 6.00
C LYS A 10 -7.83 4.78 4.84
N ALA A 11 -8.57 5.50 4.00
CA ALA A 11 -9.19 4.91 2.81
C ALA A 11 -8.14 4.47 1.79
N LEU A 12 -7.15 5.32 1.52
CA LEU A 12 -6.04 5.01 0.61
C LEU A 12 -5.25 3.78 1.08
N TYR A 13 -4.95 3.69 2.38
CA TYR A 13 -4.33 2.53 2.99
C TYR A 13 -5.12 1.24 2.75
N ARG A 14 -6.44 1.26 2.97
CA ARG A 14 -7.30 0.10 2.70
C ARG A 14 -7.29 -0.30 1.22
N HIS A 15 -7.28 0.66 0.31
CA HIS A 15 -7.18 0.37 -1.12
C HIS A 15 -5.82 -0.26 -1.48
N ILE A 16 -4.72 0.21 -0.90
CA ILE A 16 -3.39 -0.38 -1.08
C ILE A 16 -3.37 -1.83 -0.58
N LEU A 17 -3.85 -2.09 0.63
CA LEU A 17 -3.91 -3.45 1.17
C LEU A 17 -4.78 -4.37 0.31
N SER A 18 -5.94 -3.86 -0.14
CA SER A 18 -6.85 -4.62 -1.00
C SER A 18 -6.26 -4.90 -2.38
N GLU A 19 -5.41 -4.02 -2.92
CA GLU A 19 -4.74 -4.25 -4.20
C GLU A 19 -3.57 -5.21 -4.05
N ALA A 20 -2.78 -5.07 -2.98
CA ALA A 20 -1.68 -5.97 -2.66
C ALA A 20 -2.17 -7.42 -2.44
N SER A 21 -3.36 -7.62 -1.89
CA SER A 21 -3.90 -8.97 -1.69
C SER A 21 -4.33 -9.68 -2.98
N LYS A 22 -4.40 -8.99 -4.13
CA LYS A 22 -4.86 -9.55 -5.41
C LYS A 22 -3.77 -10.26 -6.22
N PHE A 23 -2.50 -10.16 -5.80
CA PHE A 23 -1.44 -10.95 -6.42
C PHE A 23 -1.72 -12.43 -6.19
N GLU A 24 -1.80 -13.22 -7.28
CA GLU A 24 -2.01 -14.67 -7.20
C GLU A 24 -0.84 -15.38 -6.50
N ASN A 25 0.38 -14.87 -6.69
CA ASN A 25 1.54 -15.36 -5.99
C ASN A 25 1.60 -14.80 -4.56
N VAL A 26 1.52 -15.72 -3.59
CA VAL A 26 1.49 -15.44 -2.15
C VAL A 26 2.70 -14.63 -1.69
N ASN A 27 3.89 -14.83 -2.27
CA ASN A 27 5.09 -14.10 -1.88
C ASN A 27 4.94 -12.61 -2.16
N TYR A 28 4.43 -12.24 -3.33
CA TYR A 28 4.16 -10.84 -3.68
C TYR A 28 3.03 -10.26 -2.83
N SER A 29 1.95 -11.02 -2.64
CA SER A 29 0.82 -10.59 -1.80
C SER A 29 1.26 -10.28 -0.37
N VAL A 30 2.03 -11.17 0.25
CA VAL A 30 2.59 -10.98 1.60
C VAL A 30 3.58 -9.83 1.64
N TYR A 31 4.52 -9.78 0.68
CA TYR A 31 5.54 -8.74 0.62
C TYR A 31 4.92 -7.35 0.53
N PHE A 32 4.06 -7.10 -0.46
CA PHE A 32 3.47 -5.78 -0.67
C PHE A 32 2.51 -5.37 0.45
N THR A 33 1.81 -6.33 1.05
CA THR A 33 0.98 -6.11 2.24
C THR A 33 1.84 -5.66 3.44
N ASN A 34 2.94 -6.36 3.71
CA ASN A 34 3.84 -6.02 4.82
C ASN A 34 4.53 -4.68 4.58
N LYS A 35 5.02 -4.44 3.36
CA LYS A 35 5.65 -3.18 2.99
C LYS A 35 4.69 -2.00 3.19
N ALA A 36 3.43 -2.13 2.78
CA ALA A 36 2.43 -1.09 3.01
C ALA A 36 2.17 -0.85 4.51
N LYS A 37 2.07 -1.92 5.31
CA LYS A 37 1.91 -1.81 6.77
C LYS A 37 3.09 -1.08 7.42
N GLU A 38 4.31 -1.47 7.07
CA GLU A 38 5.55 -0.87 7.59
C GLU A 38 5.64 0.60 7.20
N THR A 39 5.46 0.94 5.92
CA THR A 39 5.52 2.32 5.44
C THR A 39 4.49 3.22 6.14
N PHE A 40 3.24 2.77 6.30
CA PHE A 40 2.25 3.55 7.04
C PHE A 40 2.59 3.63 8.53
N ARG A 41 3.05 2.53 9.14
CA ARG A 41 3.47 2.52 10.55
C ARG A 41 4.61 3.50 10.78
N GLU A 42 5.66 3.47 9.98
CA GLU A 42 6.83 4.36 10.06
C GLU A 42 6.41 5.83 9.93
N PHE A 43 5.60 6.14 8.91
CA PHE A 43 5.13 7.50 8.67
C PHE A 43 4.35 8.06 9.87
N PHE A 44 3.42 7.28 10.43
CA PHE A 44 2.60 7.73 11.56
C PHE A 44 3.32 7.62 12.92
N SER A 45 4.29 6.72 13.07
CA SER A 45 5.08 6.57 14.30
C SER A 45 6.11 7.69 14.47
N SER A 46 6.57 8.29 13.37
CA SER A 46 7.66 9.29 13.37
C SER A 46 7.30 10.67 13.94
N ASN A 47 6.03 10.97 14.25
CA ASN A 47 5.58 12.02 15.19
C ASN A 47 4.05 12.15 15.17
N HIS A 48 3.38 11.68 16.23
CA HIS A 48 1.92 11.50 16.30
C HIS A 48 1.07 12.79 16.29
N ALA A 49 1.66 13.99 16.43
CA ALA A 49 0.89 15.24 16.60
C ALA A 49 1.17 16.34 15.55
N ASN A 50 2.34 16.34 14.90
CA ASN A 50 2.83 17.52 14.17
C ASN A 50 3.39 17.21 12.77
N GLN A 51 2.81 16.25 12.04
CA GLN A 51 3.06 16.21 10.60
C GLN A 51 2.51 17.50 9.97
N SER A 52 3.36 18.19 9.21
CA SER A 52 2.94 19.36 8.45
C SER A 52 1.97 18.92 7.35
N ASP A 53 1.06 19.81 6.97
CA ASP A 53 0.11 19.51 5.89
C ASP A 53 0.83 19.20 4.56
N GLU A 54 2.01 19.75 4.34
CA GLU A 54 2.88 19.46 3.20
C GLU A 54 3.42 18.03 3.22
N LYS A 55 3.91 17.54 4.38
CA LYS A 55 4.35 16.15 4.52
C LYS A 55 3.21 15.16 4.32
N LEU A 56 2.01 15.48 4.81
CA LEU A 56 0.82 14.69 4.58
C LEU A 56 0.45 14.62 3.10
N LYS A 57 0.50 15.76 2.39
CA LYS A 57 0.23 15.80 0.94
C LYS A 57 1.28 15.06 0.11
N ALA A 58 2.55 15.18 0.47
CA ALA A 58 3.63 14.45 -0.20
C ALA A 58 3.43 12.93 -0.02
N PHE A 59 3.22 12.49 1.23
CA PHE A 59 2.96 11.08 1.52
C PHE A 59 1.70 10.54 0.83
N GLU A 60 0.63 11.34 0.81
CA GLU A 60 -0.59 11.02 0.05
C GLU A 60 -0.29 10.81 -1.43
N LYS A 61 0.49 11.70 -2.05
CA LYS A 61 0.88 11.60 -3.46
C LYS A 61 1.65 10.31 -3.71
N ASP A 62 2.67 10.03 -2.91
CA ASP A 62 3.49 8.83 -3.02
C ASP A 62 2.64 7.56 -2.88
N CYS A 63 1.71 7.54 -1.92
CA CYS A 63 0.78 6.41 -1.74
C CYS A 63 -0.18 6.23 -2.93
N ARG A 64 -0.61 7.31 -3.58
CA ARG A 64 -1.46 7.23 -4.80
C ARG A 64 -0.67 6.69 -5.98
N GLU A 65 0.56 7.13 -6.16
CA GLU A 65 1.47 6.62 -7.19
C GLU A 65 1.77 5.13 -6.96
N TYR A 66 2.04 4.75 -5.71
CA TYR A 66 2.24 3.36 -5.30
C TYR A 66 1.01 2.48 -5.55
N LEU A 67 -0.19 2.95 -5.20
CA LEU A 67 -1.45 2.23 -5.51
C LEU A 67 -1.62 2.03 -7.03
N ASN A 68 -1.34 3.06 -7.83
CA ASN A 68 -1.43 2.95 -9.28
C ASN A 68 -0.40 1.98 -9.85
N MET A 69 0.79 1.93 -9.27
CA MET A 69 1.80 0.92 -9.59
C MET A 69 1.31 -0.48 -9.25
N LEU A 70 0.80 -0.71 -8.03
CA LEU A 70 0.27 -2.02 -7.62
C LEU A 70 -0.83 -2.51 -8.56
N ARG A 71 -1.78 -1.64 -8.93
CA ARG A 71 -2.85 -2.00 -9.89
C ARG A 71 -2.29 -2.52 -11.21
N ARG A 72 -1.27 -1.87 -11.76
CA ARG A 72 -0.61 -2.32 -13.00
C ARG A 72 0.13 -3.63 -12.78
N GLN A 73 0.89 -3.73 -11.69
CA GLN A 73 1.70 -4.91 -11.40
C GLN A 73 0.86 -6.15 -11.10
N THR A 74 -0.26 -6.01 -10.38
CA THR A 74 -1.21 -7.10 -10.15
C THR A 74 -1.77 -7.62 -11.47
N VAL A 75 -2.21 -6.71 -12.36
CA VAL A 75 -2.74 -7.11 -13.67
C VAL A 75 -1.67 -7.81 -14.50
N VAL A 76 -0.49 -7.20 -14.65
CA VAL A 76 0.61 -7.78 -15.42
C VAL A 76 1.02 -9.13 -14.85
N HIS A 77 1.19 -9.23 -13.54
CA HIS A 77 1.58 -10.48 -12.89
C HIS A 77 0.55 -11.58 -13.10
N ASN A 78 -0.73 -11.29 -12.89
CA ASN A 78 -1.79 -12.30 -13.03
C ASN A 78 -2.08 -12.68 -14.50
N MET A 79 -1.68 -11.84 -15.47
CA MET A 79 -1.73 -12.20 -16.90
C MET A 79 -0.74 -13.31 -17.26
N TYR A 80 0.39 -13.39 -16.57
CA TYR A 80 1.36 -14.46 -16.76
C TYR A 80 1.16 -15.48 -15.64
N HIS A 81 0.52 -16.60 -15.95
CA HIS A 81 0.42 -17.69 -14.99
C HIS A 81 1.82 -18.17 -14.62
N VAL A 82 2.28 -17.76 -13.44
CA VAL A 82 3.49 -18.27 -12.82
C VAL A 82 3.06 -19.46 -11.97
N ASP A 83 3.73 -20.60 -12.14
CA ASP A 83 3.48 -21.77 -11.31
C ASP A 83 3.41 -21.38 -9.83
N LYS A 84 2.36 -21.85 -9.15
CA LYS A 84 2.19 -21.53 -7.72
C LYS A 84 3.45 -21.97 -6.97
N PRO A 85 3.99 -21.12 -6.08
CA PRO A 85 5.18 -21.48 -5.33
C PRO A 85 4.95 -22.79 -4.57
N LEU A 86 5.97 -23.65 -4.54
CA LEU A 86 5.93 -24.97 -3.89
C LEU A 86 5.62 -24.90 -2.38
N VAL A 87 5.73 -23.72 -1.78
CA VAL A 87 5.40 -23.46 -0.39
C VAL A 87 4.18 -22.54 -0.34
N THR A 88 3.08 -23.07 0.17
CA THR A 88 1.89 -22.29 0.58
C THR A 88 1.89 -22.15 2.10
N LYS A 89 1.45 -20.98 2.58
CA LYS A 89 1.30 -20.67 4.01
C LYS A 89 0.34 -21.60 4.73
#